data_AF-A0A1F5EB37-F1
#
_entry.id   AF-A0A1F5EB37-F1
#
_cell.length_a   1.000
_cell.length_b   1.000
_cell.length_c   1.000
_cell.angle_alpha   90.00
_cell.angle_beta   90.00
_cell.angle_gamma   90.00
#
_symmetry.space_group_name_H-M   'P 1'
#
loop_
_entity.id
_entity.type
_entity.pdbx_description
1 polymer ?
#
loop_
_entity_poly.entity_id
_entity_poly.type
_entity_poly.pdbx_seq_one_letter_code
_entity_poly.pdbx_strand_id
1 'polypeptide(L)'
;MDIIILAGADKATERKTKSGHSYRDAAIIAVSKINANRTVVVTKWTLGALGGGNVVATHGGSSLAESLGNGLKQCTTADWVLIVAADLPHINATAVEDFLQKVERASSTNSNSDVFVGYASMEDCRRLNHTSHRSIILDGAAVKLASVFLVRPQVLIDQSGVIGKLIAKRKSVLAIGLKLLGFKTALKLLRQGAFKLSELEAALAKKKVMAKGIRVQAELAVDDDT
;
A
#
# COMPACT_ATOMS: atom_id res chain seq x y z
N MET A 1 11.39 12.38 -1.00
CA MET A 1 10.40 11.29 -1.25
C MET A 1 9.30 11.86 -2.12
N ASP A 2 8.77 11.06 -3.04
CA ASP A 2 7.55 11.39 -3.77
C ASP A 2 6.37 10.54 -3.26
N ILE A 3 5.15 10.97 -3.55
CA ILE A 3 3.93 10.28 -3.12
C ILE A 3 3.10 9.95 -4.36
N ILE A 4 2.55 8.75 -4.43
CA ILE A 4 1.55 8.34 -5.41
C ILE A 4 0.25 8.01 -4.68
N ILE A 5 -0.83 8.70 -5.04
CA ILE A 5 -2.19 8.36 -4.62
C ILE A 5 -2.87 7.59 -5.75
N LEU A 6 -3.27 6.35 -5.49
CA LEU A 6 -4.01 5.51 -6.44
C LEU A 6 -5.51 5.71 -6.24
N ALA A 7 -6.10 6.62 -7.01
CA ALA A 7 -7.52 6.96 -7.02
C ALA A 7 -8.23 6.38 -8.26
N GLY A 8 -8.09 5.07 -8.47
CA GLY A 8 -8.57 4.39 -9.68
C GLY A 8 -10.01 3.85 -9.60
N ALA A 9 -10.64 3.88 -8.44
CA ALA A 9 -12.02 3.40 -8.25
C ALA A 9 -12.99 4.60 -8.26
N ASP A 10 -14.07 4.50 -9.03
CA ASP A 10 -15.14 5.53 -9.11
C ASP A 10 -15.68 5.89 -7.71
N LYS A 11 -15.66 4.91 -6.80
CA LYS A 11 -16.02 5.07 -5.38
C LYS A 11 -15.19 6.10 -4.62
N ALA A 12 -13.91 6.28 -4.95
CA ALA A 12 -13.02 7.20 -4.21
C ALA A 12 -13.40 8.68 -4.39
N THR A 13 -14.12 9.01 -5.46
CA THR A 13 -14.64 10.36 -5.72
C THR A 13 -16.09 10.55 -5.29
N GLU A 14 -16.89 9.48 -5.30
CA GLU A 14 -18.32 9.55 -4.97
C GLU A 14 -18.58 9.46 -3.46
N ARG A 15 -17.80 8.63 -2.76
CA ARG A 15 -17.98 8.41 -1.32
C ARG A 15 -17.29 9.48 -0.49
N LYS A 16 -17.95 9.84 0.61
CA LYS A 16 -17.49 10.87 1.53
C LYS A 16 -17.07 10.27 2.86
N THR A 17 -16.00 10.81 3.42
CA THR A 17 -15.61 10.58 4.81
C THR A 17 -16.66 11.18 5.76
N LYS A 18 -16.55 10.88 7.05
CA LYS A 18 -17.36 11.55 8.10
C LYS A 18 -17.19 13.07 8.12
N SER A 19 -16.04 13.57 7.63
CA SER A 19 -15.76 15.00 7.50
C SER A 19 -16.30 15.62 6.21
N GLY A 20 -16.98 14.85 5.36
CA GLY A 20 -17.64 15.34 4.13
C GLY A 20 -16.74 15.46 2.91
N HIS A 21 -15.44 15.17 3.03
CA HIS A 21 -14.51 15.12 1.89
C HIS A 21 -14.66 13.81 1.12
N SER A 22 -14.44 13.84 -0.20
CA SER A 22 -14.30 12.57 -0.93
C SER A 22 -13.09 11.78 -0.40
N TYR A 23 -13.09 10.45 -0.53
CA TYR A 23 -11.94 9.66 -0.04
C TYR A 23 -10.63 10.04 -0.74
N ARG A 24 -10.69 10.36 -2.04
CA ARG A 24 -9.58 10.95 -2.78
C ARG A 24 -9.07 12.23 -2.11
N ASP A 25 -9.97 13.17 -1.81
CA ASP A 25 -9.58 14.46 -1.26
C ASP A 25 -9.04 14.30 0.17
N ALA A 26 -9.61 13.39 0.97
CA ALA A 26 -9.10 13.04 2.28
C ALA A 26 -7.68 12.47 2.20
N ALA A 27 -7.39 11.61 1.23
CA ALA A 27 -6.05 11.09 1.01
C ALA A 27 -5.07 12.21 0.59
N ILE A 28 -5.48 13.11 -0.31
CA ILE A 28 -4.68 14.28 -0.70
C ILE A 28 -4.36 15.16 0.52
N ILE A 29 -5.36 15.49 1.34
CA ILE A 29 -5.21 16.31 2.55
C ILE A 29 -4.31 15.61 3.59
N ALA A 30 -4.44 14.29 3.75
CA ALA A 30 -3.62 13.54 4.68
C ALA A 30 -2.13 13.59 4.27
N VAL A 31 -1.84 13.39 2.98
CA VAL A 31 -0.45 13.38 2.50
C VAL A 31 0.12 14.77 2.26
N SER A 32 -0.70 15.81 2.10
CA SER A 32 -0.21 17.18 1.87
C SER A 32 0.53 17.75 3.08
N LYS A 33 0.36 17.14 4.27
CA LYS A 33 1.12 17.48 5.48
C LYS A 33 2.50 16.81 5.53
N ILE A 34 2.75 15.85 4.63
CA ILE A 34 4.03 15.16 4.53
C ILE A 34 4.97 15.98 3.64
N ASN A 35 6.22 16.12 4.07
CA ASN A 35 7.25 16.79 3.27
C ASN A 35 7.64 15.93 2.05
N ALA A 36 6.90 16.07 0.96
CA ALA A 36 7.14 15.39 -0.31
C ALA A 36 7.58 16.38 -1.39
N ASN A 37 8.50 15.94 -2.25
CA ASN A 37 8.91 16.76 -3.39
C ASN A 37 7.76 16.87 -4.41
N ARG A 38 6.97 15.81 -4.54
CA ARG A 38 5.86 15.69 -5.48
C ARG A 38 4.80 14.73 -4.96
N THR A 39 3.54 15.06 -5.20
CA THR A 39 2.39 14.17 -4.98
C THR A 39 1.69 13.92 -6.31
N VAL A 40 1.66 12.67 -6.75
CA VAL A 40 1.07 12.24 -8.01
C VAL A 40 -0.26 11.57 -7.71
N VAL A 41 -1.36 12.15 -8.17
CA VAL A 41 -2.68 11.54 -8.05
C VAL A 41 -2.99 10.82 -9.36
N VAL A 42 -3.01 9.50 -9.30
CA VAL A 42 -3.37 8.64 -10.44
C VAL A 42 -4.89 8.47 -10.44
N THR A 43 -5.55 9.07 -11.43
CA THR A 43 -6.99 9.20 -11.44
C THR A 43 -7.55 9.30 -12.86
N LYS A 44 -8.85 9.03 -13.04
CA LYS A 44 -9.55 9.30 -14.31
C LYS A 44 -10.07 10.74 -14.41
N TRP A 45 -10.05 11.50 -13.31
CA TRP A 45 -10.70 12.80 -13.21
C TRP A 45 -9.68 13.93 -13.12
N THR A 46 -10.09 15.14 -13.49
CA THR A 46 -9.29 16.33 -13.26
C THR A 46 -9.23 16.64 -11.76
N LEU A 47 -8.03 16.98 -11.26
CA LEU A 47 -7.89 17.58 -9.94
C LEU A 47 -8.48 18.99 -10.03
N GLY A 48 -9.58 19.26 -9.30
CA GLY A 48 -10.13 20.61 -9.18
C GLY A 48 -9.21 21.53 -8.37
N ALA A 49 -9.78 22.34 -7.47
CA ALA A 49 -9.04 23.30 -6.64
C ALA A 49 -7.97 22.71 -5.68
N LEU A 50 -7.86 21.38 -5.59
CA LEU A 50 -6.85 20.68 -4.78
C LEU A 50 -5.50 20.49 -5.51
N GLY A 51 -5.40 20.90 -6.77
CA GLY A 51 -4.19 20.83 -7.60
C GLY A 51 -3.17 21.96 -7.34
N GLY A 52 -2.84 22.24 -6.07
CA GLY A 52 -1.88 23.28 -5.71
C GLY A 52 -0.43 22.79 -5.58
N GLY A 53 0.53 23.63 -6.00
CA GLY A 53 1.96 23.48 -5.76
C GLY A 53 2.60 22.23 -6.37
N ASN A 54 2.84 21.20 -5.55
CA ASN A 54 3.58 19.99 -5.90
C ASN A 54 2.66 18.79 -6.25
N VAL A 55 1.34 19.02 -6.34
CA VAL A 55 0.36 17.97 -6.67
C VAL A 55 0.13 17.93 -8.18
N VAL A 56 0.36 16.77 -8.80
CA VAL A 56 0.14 16.54 -10.23
C VAL A 56 -0.87 15.41 -10.45
N ALA A 57 -1.77 15.59 -11.41
CA ALA A 57 -2.68 14.55 -11.85
C ALA A 57 -2.02 13.70 -12.95
N THR A 58 -2.25 12.40 -12.95
CA THR A 58 -1.94 11.54 -14.10
C THR A 58 -3.06 10.55 -14.34
N HIS A 59 -3.16 10.07 -15.57
CA HIS A 59 -4.24 9.19 -15.98
C HIS A 59 -4.08 7.80 -15.36
N GLY A 60 -5.18 7.27 -14.84
CA GLY A 60 -5.30 5.86 -14.51
C GLY A 60 -5.13 4.97 -15.75
N GLY A 61 -4.62 3.76 -15.55
CA GLY A 61 -4.54 2.72 -16.57
C GLY A 61 -5.74 1.77 -16.54
N SER A 62 -5.74 0.80 -17.45
CA SER A 62 -6.70 -0.32 -17.50
C SER A 62 -6.54 -1.32 -16.35
N SER A 63 -5.41 -1.26 -15.63
CA SER A 63 -5.12 -2.11 -14.48
C SER A 63 -4.41 -1.33 -13.38
N LEU A 64 -4.41 -1.86 -12.14
CA LEU A 64 -3.65 -1.24 -11.03
C LEU A 64 -2.15 -1.14 -11.35
N ALA A 65 -1.59 -2.15 -12.03
CA ALA A 65 -0.18 -2.16 -12.40
C ALA A 65 0.13 -1.04 -13.41
N GLU A 66 -0.76 -0.82 -14.38
CA GLU A 66 -0.63 0.26 -15.36
C GLU A 66 -0.80 1.64 -14.69
N SER A 67 -1.81 1.81 -13.83
CA SER A 67 -1.99 3.02 -13.02
C SER A 67 -0.75 3.35 -12.19
N LEU A 68 -0.20 2.34 -11.51
CA LEU A 68 1.03 2.52 -10.74
C LEU A 68 2.21 2.90 -11.66
N GLY A 69 2.35 2.26 -12.82
CA GLY A 69 3.36 2.61 -13.82
C GLY A 69 3.23 4.06 -14.31
N ASN A 70 2.02 4.54 -14.56
CA ASN A 70 1.76 5.93 -14.94
C ASN A 70 2.13 6.92 -13.82
N GLY A 71 1.88 6.55 -12.56
CA GLY A 71 2.33 7.30 -11.40
C GLY A 71 3.84 7.36 -11.28
N LEU A 72 4.52 6.21 -11.40
CA LEU A 72 5.99 6.12 -11.27
C LEU A 72 6.74 6.91 -12.35
N LYS A 73 6.19 7.01 -13.56
CA LYS A 73 6.76 7.86 -14.63
C LYS A 73 6.82 9.34 -14.24
N GLN A 74 6.03 9.76 -13.24
CA GLN A 74 6.05 11.12 -12.71
C GLN A 74 7.02 11.28 -11.52
N CYS A 75 7.60 10.20 -11.00
CA CYS A 75 8.49 10.18 -9.83
C CYS A 75 9.95 9.88 -10.21
N THR A 76 10.48 10.58 -11.21
CA THR A 76 11.75 10.22 -11.87
C THR A 76 13.01 10.48 -11.04
N THR A 77 12.93 11.31 -9.99
CA THR A 77 14.10 11.73 -9.19
C THR A 77 14.03 11.30 -7.74
N ALA A 78 13.03 10.49 -7.36
CA ALA A 78 12.83 10.12 -5.97
C ALA A 78 13.49 8.78 -5.63
N ASP A 79 14.32 8.75 -4.59
CA ASP A 79 14.88 7.51 -4.05
C ASP A 79 13.80 6.59 -3.46
N TRP A 80 12.72 7.21 -2.97
CA TRP A 80 11.61 6.57 -2.29
C TRP A 80 10.29 7.16 -2.75
N VAL A 81 9.33 6.28 -3.00
CA VAL A 81 7.96 6.63 -3.33
C VAL A 81 7.02 5.99 -2.32
N LEU A 82 6.20 6.82 -1.68
CA LEU A 82 5.09 6.39 -0.84
C LEU A 82 3.87 6.17 -1.72
N ILE A 83 3.31 4.97 -1.70
CA ILE A 83 2.10 4.64 -2.45
C ILE A 83 0.95 4.50 -1.46
N VAL A 84 -0.14 5.20 -1.74
CA VAL A 84 -1.34 5.26 -0.89
C VAL A 84 -2.57 4.98 -1.75
N ALA A 85 -3.44 4.07 -1.33
CA ALA A 85 -4.75 3.93 -1.97
C ALA A 85 -5.71 5.01 -1.50
N ALA A 86 -6.56 5.49 -2.41
CA ALA A 86 -7.50 6.57 -2.10
C ALA A 86 -8.81 6.09 -1.46
N ASP A 87 -9.04 4.77 -1.33
CA ASP A 87 -10.27 4.17 -0.79
C ASP A 87 -10.24 3.97 0.73
N LEU A 88 -9.49 4.83 1.44
CA LEU A 88 -9.30 4.78 2.89
C LEU A 88 -10.19 5.83 3.60
N PRO A 89 -11.39 5.47 4.12
CA PRO A 89 -12.32 6.40 4.77
C PRO A 89 -11.77 7.11 6.01
N HIS A 90 -10.73 6.53 6.63
CA HIS A 90 -10.19 7.00 7.91
C HIS A 90 -8.78 7.58 7.79
N ILE A 91 -8.23 7.70 6.57
CA ILE A 91 -6.86 8.19 6.38
C ILE A 91 -6.65 9.56 7.00
N ASN A 92 -5.52 9.73 7.68
CA ASN A 92 -5.11 10.98 8.28
C ASN A 92 -3.58 11.12 8.27
N ALA A 93 -3.09 12.35 8.43
CA ALA A 93 -1.66 12.65 8.38
C ALA A 93 -0.86 11.95 9.49
N THR A 94 -1.40 11.92 10.72
CA THR A 94 -0.73 11.32 11.87
C THR A 94 -0.46 9.83 11.67
N ALA A 95 -1.39 9.10 11.06
CA ALA A 95 -1.19 7.69 10.72
C ALA A 95 -0.08 7.52 9.67
N VAL A 96 -0.06 8.36 8.63
CA VAL A 96 0.98 8.34 7.58
C VAL A 96 2.35 8.69 8.16
N GLU A 97 2.44 9.71 9.02
CA GLU A 97 3.67 10.12 9.72
C GLU A 97 4.21 8.99 10.61
N ASP A 98 3.34 8.35 11.40
CA ASP A 98 3.72 7.21 12.24
C ASP A 98 4.29 6.04 11.40
N PHE A 99 3.69 5.74 10.24
CA PHE A 99 4.23 4.76 9.32
C PHE A 99 5.64 5.14 8.84
N LEU A 100 5.84 6.38 8.38
CA LEU A 100 7.14 6.85 7.88
C LEU A 100 8.21 6.85 8.98
N GLN A 101 7.88 7.27 10.20
CA GLN A 101 8.81 7.22 11.34
C GLN A 101 9.20 5.78 11.69
N LYS A 102 8.27 4.83 11.62
CA LYS A 102 8.58 3.41 11.82
C LYS A 102 9.47 2.85 10.72
N VAL A 103 9.26 3.27 9.46
CA VAL A 103 10.14 2.92 8.35
C VAL A 103 11.55 3.48 8.56
N GLU A 104 11.67 4.74 8.99
CA GLU A 104 12.96 5.37 9.27
C GLU A 104 13.72 4.61 10.35
N ARG A 105 13.07 4.29 11.48
CA ARG A 105 13.65 3.46 12.55
C ARG A 105 14.01 2.05 12.06
N ALA A 106 13.19 1.48 11.20
CA ALA A 106 13.46 0.17 10.62
C ALA A 106 14.65 0.20 9.66
N SER A 107 14.88 1.33 8.98
CA SER A 107 15.97 1.52 8.02
C SER A 107 17.30 1.77 8.74
N SER A 108 17.29 2.54 9.84
CA SER A 108 18.49 2.85 10.64
C SER A 108 19.08 1.64 11.37
N THR A 109 18.31 0.57 11.54
CA THR A 109 18.74 -0.68 12.19
C THR A 109 19.33 -1.71 11.21
N ASN A 110 20.03 -1.25 10.17
CA ASN A 110 20.66 -2.06 9.11
C ASN A 110 19.69 -2.91 8.26
N SER A 111 18.42 -2.50 8.11
CA SER A 111 17.56 -3.17 7.13
C SER A 111 17.86 -2.64 5.73
N ASN A 112 18.49 -3.46 4.90
CA ASN A 112 18.72 -3.17 3.49
C ASN A 112 17.44 -3.44 2.66
N SER A 113 16.31 -2.93 3.14
CA SER A 113 14.99 -3.16 2.55
C SER A 113 14.74 -2.15 1.44
N ASP A 114 14.11 -2.62 0.36
CA ASP A 114 13.68 -1.82 -0.78
C ASP A 114 12.17 -1.53 -0.76
N VAL A 115 11.41 -2.31 0.02
CA VAL A 115 9.96 -2.24 0.14
C VAL A 115 9.56 -2.32 1.61
N PHE A 116 8.72 -1.40 2.06
CA PHE A 116 8.08 -1.44 3.37
C PHE A 116 6.58 -1.50 3.20
N VAL A 117 5.94 -2.53 3.75
CA VAL A 117 4.51 -2.77 3.61
C VAL A 117 3.84 -2.64 4.97
N GLY A 118 2.80 -1.82 5.06
CA GLY A 118 2.03 -1.67 6.29
C GLY A 118 1.13 -2.89 6.56
N TYR A 119 0.93 -3.21 7.83
CA TYR A 119 -0.14 -4.11 8.28
C TYR A 119 -0.72 -3.65 9.62
N ALA A 120 -2.02 -3.86 9.84
CA ALA A 120 -2.71 -3.52 11.07
C ALA A 120 -3.32 -4.77 11.72
N SER A 121 -3.48 -4.76 13.04
CA SER A 121 -4.19 -5.85 13.72
C SER A 121 -5.67 -5.83 13.36
N MET A 122 -6.31 -6.99 13.27
CA MET A 122 -7.77 -7.05 13.06
C MET A 122 -8.55 -6.49 14.26
N GLU A 123 -7.96 -6.50 15.46
CA GLU A 123 -8.56 -5.86 16.63
C GLU A 123 -8.69 -4.34 16.42
N ASP A 124 -7.59 -3.69 16.00
CA ASP A 124 -7.58 -2.25 15.72
C ASP A 124 -8.51 -1.91 14.55
N CYS A 125 -8.57 -2.75 13.51
CA CYS A 125 -9.49 -2.56 12.38
C CYS A 125 -10.97 -2.62 12.81
N ARG A 126 -11.34 -3.55 13.71
CA ARG A 126 -12.71 -3.67 14.21
C ARG A 126 -13.18 -2.46 15.00
N ARG A 127 -12.26 -1.74 15.69
CA ARG A 127 -12.58 -0.48 16.38
C ARG A 127 -13.02 0.64 15.43
N LEU A 128 -12.62 0.56 14.16
CA LEU A 128 -13.08 1.44 13.09
C LEU A 128 -14.34 0.89 12.38
N ASN A 129 -15.06 -0.04 13.01
CA ASN A 129 -16.23 -0.74 12.45
C ASN A 129 -15.95 -1.48 11.13
N HIS A 130 -14.71 -1.91 10.92
CA HIS A 130 -14.38 -2.72 9.75
C HIS A 130 -14.86 -4.16 9.94
N THR A 131 -15.74 -4.62 9.04
CA THR A 131 -16.37 -5.95 9.09
C THR A 131 -15.83 -6.93 8.04
N SER A 132 -14.86 -6.52 7.20
CA SER A 132 -14.33 -7.40 6.15
C SER A 132 -13.64 -8.64 6.72
N HIS A 133 -13.89 -9.78 6.07
CA HIS A 133 -13.27 -11.06 6.39
C HIS A 133 -11.88 -11.25 5.77
N ARG A 134 -11.35 -10.26 5.05
CA ARG A 134 -10.03 -10.35 4.40
C ARG A 134 -8.91 -10.08 5.42
N SER A 135 -8.58 -11.10 6.20
CA SER A 135 -7.41 -11.12 7.07
C SER A 135 -6.43 -12.24 6.68
N ILE A 136 -5.18 -12.06 7.06
CA ILE A 136 -4.17 -13.13 7.04
C ILE A 136 -3.72 -13.37 8.48
N ILE A 137 -3.35 -14.61 8.81
CA ILE A 137 -2.72 -14.89 10.09
C ILE A 137 -1.21 -14.68 9.92
N LEU A 138 -0.66 -13.70 10.62
CA LEU A 138 0.75 -13.34 10.63
C LEU A 138 1.28 -13.49 12.05
N ASP A 139 2.30 -14.33 12.23
CA ASP A 139 2.92 -14.62 13.53
C ASP A 139 1.89 -15.00 14.62
N GLY A 140 0.84 -15.74 14.22
CA GLY A 140 -0.23 -16.18 15.12
C GLY A 140 -1.35 -15.17 15.37
N ALA A 141 -1.25 -13.95 14.85
CA ALA A 141 -2.27 -12.91 14.97
C ALA A 141 -3.00 -12.66 13.64
N ALA A 142 -4.31 -12.41 13.70
CA ALA A 142 -5.05 -11.96 12.53
C ALA A 142 -4.72 -10.50 12.22
N VAL A 143 -4.21 -10.25 11.01
CA VAL A 143 -3.84 -8.91 10.53
C VAL A 143 -4.48 -8.62 9.17
N LYS A 144 -4.65 -7.32 8.89
CA LYS A 144 -5.02 -6.82 7.57
C LYS A 144 -3.81 -6.08 6.97
N LEU A 145 -3.55 -6.31 5.69
CA LEU A 145 -2.53 -5.55 4.95
C LEU A 145 -3.02 -4.12 4.76
N ALA A 146 -2.13 -3.16 4.97
CA ALA A 146 -2.43 -1.77 4.78
C ALA A 146 -2.41 -1.41 3.29
N SER A 147 -3.20 -0.41 2.92
CA SER A 147 -3.20 0.16 1.57
C SER A 147 -2.16 1.29 1.43
N VAL A 148 -1.08 1.19 2.22
CA VAL A 148 0.08 2.08 2.20
C VAL A 148 1.38 1.27 2.16
N PHE A 149 2.31 1.68 1.33
CA PHE A 149 3.65 1.11 1.28
C PHE A 149 4.68 2.11 0.76
N LEU A 150 5.91 2.00 1.27
CA LEU A 150 7.06 2.80 0.83
C LEU A 150 7.99 1.92 0.02
N VAL A 151 8.44 2.38 -1.14
CA VAL A 151 9.24 1.55 -2.04
C VAL A 151 10.24 2.36 -2.86
N ARG A 152 11.39 1.76 -3.14
CA ARG A 152 12.35 2.28 -4.13
C ARG A 152 11.79 2.10 -5.54
N PRO A 153 11.63 3.16 -6.33
CA PRO A 153 11.06 3.06 -7.68
C PRO A 153 11.79 2.05 -8.58
N GLN A 154 13.10 1.95 -8.44
CA GLN A 154 13.92 1.03 -9.23
C GLN A 154 13.48 -0.42 -9.07
N VAL A 155 13.07 -0.85 -7.87
CA VAL A 155 12.56 -2.21 -7.65
C VAL A 155 11.25 -2.45 -8.39
N LEU A 156 10.39 -1.45 -8.47
CA LEU A 156 9.14 -1.58 -9.23
C LEU A 156 9.37 -1.63 -10.75
N ILE A 157 10.37 -0.90 -11.24
CA ILE A 157 10.76 -0.86 -12.65
C ILE A 157 11.40 -2.20 -13.05
N ASP A 158 12.42 -2.63 -12.31
CA ASP A 158 13.20 -3.84 -12.58
C ASP A 158 12.35 -5.11 -12.47
N GLN A 159 11.39 -5.11 -11.54
CA GLN A 159 10.51 -6.25 -11.28
C GLN A 159 9.10 -6.05 -11.83
N SER A 160 8.87 -5.09 -12.72
CA SER A 160 7.54 -4.76 -13.26
C SER A 160 6.77 -5.97 -13.79
N GLY A 161 7.45 -6.89 -14.48
CA GLY A 161 6.86 -8.15 -14.96
C GLY A 161 6.47 -9.14 -13.87
N VAL A 162 7.22 -9.18 -12.75
CA VAL A 162 6.90 -10.01 -11.58
C VAL A 162 5.77 -9.36 -10.77
N ILE A 163 5.91 -8.06 -10.49
CA ILE A 163 4.96 -7.26 -9.72
C ILE A 163 3.60 -7.21 -10.41
N GLY A 164 3.55 -7.01 -11.73
CA GLY A 164 2.29 -7.06 -12.49
C GLY A 164 1.57 -8.39 -12.32
N LYS A 165 2.31 -9.52 -12.34
CA LYS A 165 1.75 -10.86 -12.09
C LYS A 165 1.28 -11.06 -10.65
N LEU A 166 1.93 -10.41 -9.67
CA LEU A 166 1.52 -10.44 -8.26
C LEU A 166 0.28 -9.58 -8.02
N ILE A 167 0.26 -8.37 -8.56
CA ILE A 167 -0.88 -7.44 -8.50
C ILE A 167 -2.12 -8.08 -9.12
N ALA A 168 -1.99 -8.77 -10.26
CA ALA A 168 -3.09 -9.49 -10.89
C ALA A 168 -3.68 -10.60 -10.01
N LYS A 169 -2.85 -11.19 -9.13
CA LYS A 169 -3.25 -12.25 -8.21
C LYS A 169 -3.52 -11.75 -6.78
N ARG A 170 -3.54 -10.42 -6.56
CA ARG A 170 -3.67 -9.79 -5.23
C ARG A 170 -4.91 -10.20 -4.43
N LYS A 171 -5.96 -10.67 -5.13
CA LYS A 171 -7.22 -11.14 -4.52
C LYS A 171 -7.21 -12.61 -4.12
N SER A 172 -6.14 -13.37 -4.41
CA SER A 172 -6.03 -14.80 -4.10
C SER A 172 -4.78 -15.08 -3.27
N VAL A 173 -4.96 -15.14 -1.95
CA VAL A 173 -3.90 -15.46 -0.97
C VAL A 173 -3.23 -16.81 -1.28
N LEU A 174 -4.02 -17.81 -1.72
CA LEU A 174 -3.52 -19.11 -2.16
C LEU A 174 -2.65 -19.01 -3.42
N ALA A 175 -3.05 -18.20 -4.41
CA ALA A 175 -2.28 -18.02 -5.63
C ALA A 175 -0.97 -17.24 -5.40
N ILE A 176 -0.96 -16.32 -4.43
CA ILE A 176 0.25 -15.66 -3.95
C ILE A 176 1.15 -16.67 -3.25
N GLY A 177 0.62 -17.46 -2.30
CA GLY A 177 1.40 -18.45 -1.55
C GLY A 177 2.01 -19.55 -2.44
N LEU A 178 1.23 -20.11 -3.37
CA LEU A 178 1.72 -21.12 -4.32
C LEU A 178 2.84 -20.59 -5.23
N LYS A 179 2.75 -19.33 -5.66
CA LYS A 179 3.64 -18.76 -6.69
C LYS A 179 4.87 -18.05 -6.12
N LEU A 180 4.75 -17.44 -4.94
CA LEU A 180 5.86 -16.76 -4.26
C LEU A 180 6.61 -17.68 -3.31
N LEU A 181 5.89 -18.46 -2.49
CA LEU A 181 6.47 -19.19 -1.37
C LEU A 181 6.74 -20.67 -1.69
N GLY A 182 6.27 -21.13 -2.85
CA GLY A 182 6.40 -22.51 -3.31
C GLY A 182 5.40 -23.47 -2.67
N PHE A 183 5.24 -24.64 -3.30
CA PHE A 183 4.23 -25.64 -2.94
C PHE A 183 4.30 -26.08 -1.46
N LYS A 184 5.50 -26.17 -0.88
CA LYS A 184 5.68 -26.53 0.55
C LYS A 184 5.07 -25.51 1.51
N THR A 185 5.23 -24.22 1.23
CA THR A 185 4.69 -23.15 2.06
C THR A 185 3.19 -22.96 1.84
N ALA A 186 2.70 -23.19 0.61
CA ALA A 186 1.27 -23.25 0.33
C ALA A 186 0.59 -24.42 1.06
N LEU A 187 1.23 -25.59 1.13
CA LEU A 187 0.74 -26.73 1.91
C LEU A 187 0.75 -26.44 3.42
N LYS A 188 1.78 -25.72 3.90
CA LYS A 188 1.82 -25.21 5.28
C LYS A 188 0.68 -24.22 5.54
N LEU A 189 0.35 -23.36 4.58
CA LEU A 189 -0.82 -22.49 4.65
C LEU A 189 -2.12 -23.26 4.78
N LEU A 190 -2.30 -24.30 3.96
CA LEU A 190 -3.50 -25.13 3.97
C LEU A 190 -3.61 -25.94 5.26
N ARG A 191 -2.50 -26.30 5.90
CA ARG A 191 -2.48 -27.07 7.15
C ARG A 191 -2.53 -26.22 8.43
N GLN A 192 -1.92 -25.03 8.42
CA GLN A 192 -1.72 -24.22 9.63
C GLN A 192 -2.45 -22.87 9.58
N GLY A 193 -2.92 -22.43 8.42
CA GLY A 193 -3.64 -21.16 8.24
C GLY A 193 -2.79 -19.90 8.52
N ALA A 194 -1.48 -20.03 8.79
CA ALA A 194 -0.64 -18.95 9.27
C ALA A 194 0.68 -18.79 8.49
N PHE A 195 1.09 -17.54 8.33
CA PHE A 195 2.41 -17.14 7.86
C PHE A 195 3.24 -16.59 9.01
N LYS A 196 4.56 -16.83 8.98
CA LYS A 196 5.49 -15.97 9.72
C LYS A 196 5.89 -14.79 8.86
N LEU A 197 6.02 -13.60 9.43
CA LEU A 197 6.45 -12.43 8.67
C LEU A 197 7.83 -12.65 8.04
N SER A 198 8.76 -13.22 8.81
CA SER A 198 10.10 -13.56 8.34
C SER A 198 10.12 -14.56 7.18
N GLU A 199 9.12 -15.44 7.07
CA GLU A 199 9.02 -16.38 5.94
C GLU A 199 8.61 -15.67 4.64
N LEU A 200 7.72 -14.68 4.73
CA LEU A 200 7.31 -13.85 3.60
C LEU A 200 8.47 -12.97 3.11
N GLU A 201 9.16 -12.33 4.04
CA GLU A 201 10.33 -11.49 3.75
C GLU A 201 11.45 -12.31 3.11
N ALA A 202 11.78 -13.49 3.65
CA ALA A 202 12.79 -14.38 3.09
C ALA A 202 12.43 -14.91 1.68
N ALA A 203 11.15 -15.11 1.40
CA ALA A 203 10.72 -15.55 0.08
C ALA A 203 10.77 -14.44 -0.97
N LEU A 204 10.47 -13.21 -0.58
CA LEU A 204 10.67 -12.04 -1.43
C LEU A 204 12.16 -11.80 -1.68
N ALA A 205 13.02 -12.00 -0.66
CA ALA A 205 14.46 -11.91 -0.82
C ALA A 205 15.00 -12.91 -1.87
N LYS A 206 14.45 -14.15 -1.92
CA LYS A 206 14.77 -15.13 -2.99
C LYS A 206 14.39 -14.65 -4.40
N LYS A 207 13.47 -13.69 -4.52
CA LYS A 207 13.08 -13.02 -5.76
C LYS A 207 13.82 -11.70 -5.97
N LYS A 208 14.87 -11.43 -5.18
CA LYS A 208 15.65 -10.17 -5.20
C LYS A 208 14.81 -8.93 -4.84
N VAL A 209 13.81 -9.12 -3.98
CA VAL A 209 13.01 -8.02 -3.43
C VAL A 209 13.18 -8.03 -1.91
N MET A 210 13.91 -7.07 -1.36
CA MET A 210 14.08 -6.95 0.07
C MET A 210 12.86 -6.20 0.63
N ALA A 211 11.93 -6.94 1.23
CA ALA A 211 10.71 -6.35 1.79
C ALA A 211 10.68 -6.50 3.31
N LYS A 212 10.07 -5.52 3.99
CA LYS A 212 9.86 -5.54 5.44
C LYS A 212 8.44 -5.16 5.81
N GLY A 213 7.84 -5.91 6.73
CA GLY A 213 6.53 -5.58 7.30
C GLY A 213 6.64 -4.50 8.37
N ILE A 214 5.74 -3.53 8.35
CA ILE A 214 5.65 -2.47 9.36
C ILE A 214 4.24 -2.45 9.95
N ARG A 215 4.14 -2.55 11.28
CA ARG A 215 2.85 -2.41 11.96
C ARG A 215 2.37 -0.95 11.90
N VAL A 216 1.20 -0.70 11.33
CA VAL A 216 0.60 0.62 11.17
C VAL A 216 -0.69 0.78 11.98
N GLN A 217 -1.19 2.01 12.06
CA GLN A 217 -2.53 2.30 12.57
C GLN A 217 -3.60 1.79 11.58
N ALA A 218 -4.77 1.42 12.10
CA ALA A 218 -5.83 0.78 11.32
C ALA A 218 -6.40 1.69 10.21
N GLU A 219 -6.26 3.00 10.35
CA GLU A 219 -6.67 4.04 9.42
C GLU A 219 -6.02 3.91 8.05
N LEU A 220 -4.85 3.26 7.96
CA LEU A 220 -4.15 2.99 6.71
C LEU A 220 -4.49 1.61 6.12
N ALA A 221 -5.26 0.80 6.83
CA ALA A 221 -5.60 -0.58 6.43
C ALA A 221 -7.10 -0.81 6.21
N VAL A 222 -7.96 -0.01 6.85
CA VAL A 222 -9.40 -0.07 6.64
C VAL A 222 -9.73 0.67 5.36
N ASP A 223 -9.85 -0.09 4.28
CA ASP A 223 -10.41 0.34 3.00
C ASP A 223 -11.94 0.12 2.94
N ASP A 224 -12.58 0.81 2.01
CA ASP A 224 -13.99 0.63 1.71
C ASP A 224 -14.20 -0.40 0.59
N ASP A 225 -14.36 -1.66 1.01
CA ASP A 225 -14.59 -2.82 0.14
C ASP A 225 -16.06 -2.97 -0.31
N THR A 226 -17.00 -2.12 0.13
CA THR A 226 -18.46 -2.26 -0.15
C THR A 226 -18.89 -1.71 -1.49
#